data_AF-A0A820PXB0-F1
#
_entry.id   AF-A0A820PXB0-F1
#
_cell.length_a   1.000
_cell.length_b   1.000
_cell.length_c   1.000
_cell.angle_alpha   90.00
_cell.angle_beta   90.00
_cell.angle_gamma   90.00
#
_symmetry.space_group_name_H-M   'P 1'
#
loop_
_entity.id
_entity.type
_entity.pdbx_description
1 polymer ?
#
loop_
_entity_poly.entity_id
_entity_poly.type
_entity_poly.pdbx_seq_one_letter_code
_entity_poly.pdbx_strand_id
1 'polypeptide(L)'
;MGRAYMEGMQGDDLTSRENVAACLKHYVGYGLPLSGQDRTPAWIDDRHMLEYFLPPFEESVRAGAVSVMINSGEVNGIPGHANYHLLTEILKETYQFHGFTVSDWEDIIRLHTRDQTADTPKEAVRQSVMAGVDMSMVPFDYSFYNLT
;
A
#
# COMPACT_ATOMS: atom_id res chain seq x y z
N MET A 1 -5.20 -0.58 -18.69
CA MET A 1 -5.60 0.76 -18.20
C MET A 1 -4.59 1.36 -17.23
N GLY A 2 -4.08 0.62 -16.23
CA GLY A 2 -3.08 1.14 -15.27
C GLY A 2 -1.87 1.83 -15.91
N ARG A 3 -1.15 1.12 -16.80
CA ARG A 3 -0.07 1.69 -17.64
C ARG A 3 -0.45 3.01 -18.32
N ALA A 4 -1.53 3.01 -19.11
CA ALA A 4 -1.98 4.20 -19.84
C ALA A 4 -2.35 5.36 -18.89
N TYR A 5 -2.86 5.06 -17.69
CA TYR A 5 -3.13 6.06 -16.67
C TYR A 5 -1.83 6.65 -16.08
N MET A 6 -0.80 5.84 -15.85
CA MET A 6 0.54 6.33 -15.46
C MET A 6 1.14 7.22 -16.54
N GLU A 7 1.16 6.75 -17.79
CA GLU A 7 1.70 7.49 -18.94
C GLU A 7 0.95 8.83 -19.13
N GLY A 8 -0.38 8.83 -19.00
CA GLY A 8 -1.18 10.04 -19.16
C GLY A 8 -1.06 11.05 -18.02
N MET A 9 -0.95 10.59 -16.77
CA MET A 9 -0.86 11.48 -15.61
C MET A 9 0.55 12.03 -15.41
N GLN A 10 1.56 11.17 -15.57
CA GLN A 10 2.96 11.51 -15.27
C GLN A 10 3.71 12.07 -16.48
N GLY A 11 3.28 11.74 -17.70
CA GLY A 11 4.01 12.05 -18.92
C GLY A 11 5.45 11.53 -18.90
N ASP A 12 6.31 12.14 -19.70
CA ASP A 12 7.75 11.82 -19.76
C ASP A 12 8.60 12.67 -18.79
N ASP A 13 8.02 13.69 -18.17
CA ASP A 13 8.71 14.63 -17.28
C ASP A 13 7.80 15.12 -16.14
N LEU A 14 8.04 14.60 -14.93
CA LEU A 14 7.31 14.99 -13.72
C LEU A 14 7.66 16.39 -13.20
N THR A 15 8.67 17.06 -13.77
CA THR A 15 8.98 18.46 -13.45
C THR A 15 8.15 19.45 -14.28
N SER A 16 7.45 18.95 -15.31
CA SER A 16 6.50 19.73 -16.10
C SER A 16 5.35 20.25 -15.24
N ARG A 17 4.82 21.42 -15.60
CA ARG A 17 3.65 22.03 -14.96
C ARG A 17 2.33 21.36 -15.36
N GLU A 18 2.35 20.50 -16.37
CA GLU A 18 1.17 19.83 -16.93
C GLU A 18 1.00 18.40 -16.42
N ASN A 19 2.03 17.84 -15.80
CA ASN A 19 2.07 16.46 -15.33
C ASN A 19 1.94 16.39 -13.80
N VAL A 20 1.47 15.26 -13.30
CA VAL A 20 1.31 15.00 -11.86
C VAL A 20 1.81 13.61 -11.50
N ALA A 21 2.40 13.48 -10.31
CA ALA A 21 2.75 12.19 -9.74
C ALA A 21 1.47 11.36 -9.49
N ALA A 22 1.35 10.23 -10.15
CA ALA A 22 0.22 9.34 -9.95
C ALA A 22 0.46 8.42 -8.74
N CYS A 23 -0.63 8.00 -8.10
CA CYS A 23 -0.60 7.10 -6.95
C CYS A 23 -1.47 5.87 -7.23
N LEU A 24 -0.83 4.71 -7.35
CA LEU A 24 -1.53 3.43 -7.49
C LEU A 24 -2.24 3.08 -6.19
N LYS A 25 -3.49 2.62 -6.27
CA LYS A 25 -4.24 2.25 -5.06
C LYS A 25 -5.32 1.21 -5.33
N HIS A 26 -5.71 0.39 -4.35
CA HIS A 26 -5.06 0.20 -3.03
C HIS A 26 -4.28 -1.11 -3.08
N TYR A 27 -2.98 -1.07 -2.83
CA TYR A 27 -2.08 -2.21 -2.98
C TYR A 27 -2.10 -3.13 -1.75
N VAL A 28 -2.57 -4.37 -1.81
CA VAL A 28 -3.31 -5.04 -2.92
C VAL A 28 -4.40 -5.94 -2.32
N GLY A 29 -5.37 -6.37 -3.13
CA GLY A 29 -6.45 -7.28 -2.71
C GLY A 29 -7.68 -6.59 -2.11
N TYR A 30 -7.69 -5.26 -2.04
CA TYR A 30 -8.74 -4.48 -1.39
C TYR A 30 -10.15 -4.69 -1.95
N GLY A 31 -10.25 -5.04 -3.25
CA GLY A 31 -11.53 -5.20 -3.94
C GLY A 31 -12.27 -6.52 -3.71
N LEU A 32 -11.68 -7.48 -2.97
CA LEU A 32 -12.29 -8.80 -2.73
C LEU A 32 -12.35 -9.18 -1.24
N PRO A 33 -12.97 -8.36 -0.37
CA PRO A 33 -13.27 -8.79 0.98
C PRO A 33 -14.29 -9.94 0.95
N LEU A 34 -14.12 -10.96 1.80
CA LEU A 34 -15.03 -12.12 1.85
C LEU A 34 -16.48 -11.71 2.15
N SER A 35 -16.65 -10.68 2.97
CA SER A 35 -17.97 -10.20 3.38
C SER A 35 -18.63 -9.22 2.39
N GLY A 36 -17.89 -8.73 1.39
CA GLY A 36 -18.31 -7.64 0.52
C GLY A 36 -18.31 -6.24 1.18
N GLN A 37 -18.03 -6.14 2.48
CA GLN A 37 -17.97 -4.87 3.20
C GLN A 37 -16.56 -4.26 3.12
N ASP A 38 -16.53 -2.93 3.06
CA ASP A 38 -15.29 -2.17 3.04
C ASP A 38 -14.36 -2.51 4.22
N ARG A 39 -13.06 -2.60 3.95
CA ARG A 39 -11.98 -2.84 4.94
C ARG A 39 -12.19 -4.09 5.81
N THR A 40 -12.92 -5.08 5.32
CA THR A 40 -13.01 -6.40 5.97
C THR A 40 -12.04 -7.40 5.33
N PRO A 41 -11.72 -8.52 6.01
CA PRO A 41 -10.72 -9.47 5.53
C PRO A 41 -10.94 -9.98 4.10
N ALA A 42 -9.87 -9.99 3.30
CA ALA A 42 -9.82 -10.63 1.99
C ALA A 42 -9.07 -11.97 2.09
N TRP A 43 -9.65 -13.02 1.51
CA TRP A 43 -9.04 -14.34 1.43
C TRP A 43 -8.74 -14.64 -0.03
N ILE A 44 -7.47 -14.50 -0.40
CA ILE A 44 -7.00 -14.58 -1.79
C ILE A 44 -5.83 -15.53 -1.81
N ASP A 45 -5.99 -16.74 -2.35
CA ASP A 45 -4.86 -17.64 -2.54
C ASP A 45 -3.85 -17.10 -3.56
N ASP A 46 -2.63 -17.61 -3.48
CA ASP A 46 -1.48 -17.12 -4.25
C ASP A 46 -1.75 -17.13 -5.76
N ARG A 47 -2.49 -18.12 -6.27
CA ARG A 47 -2.79 -18.19 -7.70
C ARG A 47 -3.70 -17.04 -8.12
N HIS A 48 -4.79 -16.79 -7.39
CA HIS A 48 -5.65 -15.65 -7.69
C HIS A 48 -4.89 -14.32 -7.51
N MET A 49 -4.08 -14.19 -6.46
CA MET A 49 -3.26 -12.99 -6.22
C MET A 49 -2.35 -12.67 -7.40
N LEU A 50 -1.60 -13.68 -7.88
CA LEU A 50 -0.66 -13.56 -9.00
C LEU A 50 -1.36 -13.36 -10.34
N GLU A 51 -2.50 -14.01 -10.57
CA GLU A 51 -3.18 -14.00 -11.87
C GLU A 51 -4.06 -12.75 -12.07
N TYR A 52 -4.67 -12.22 -11.01
CA TYR A 52 -5.70 -11.18 -11.13
C TYR A 52 -5.39 -9.88 -10.41
N PHE A 53 -4.74 -9.93 -9.24
CA PHE A 53 -4.62 -8.75 -8.39
C PHE A 53 -3.30 -8.00 -8.57
N LEU A 54 -2.19 -8.73 -8.70
CA LEU A 54 -0.86 -8.16 -8.86
C LEU A 54 -0.54 -7.60 -10.26
N PRO A 55 -0.99 -8.22 -11.38
CA PRO A 55 -0.57 -7.77 -12.72
C PRO A 55 -0.85 -6.30 -13.05
N PRO A 56 -1.98 -5.68 -12.63
CA PRO A 56 -2.21 -4.26 -12.85
C PRO A 56 -1.19 -3.35 -12.14
N PHE A 57 -0.70 -3.75 -10.96
CA PHE A 57 0.32 -2.99 -10.23
C PHE A 57 1.69 -3.20 -10.84
N GLU A 58 2.06 -4.44 -11.19
CA GLU A 58 3.32 -4.76 -11.87
C GLU A 58 3.47 -3.93 -13.17
N GLU A 59 2.43 -3.93 -14.01
CA GLU A 59 2.48 -3.17 -15.27
C GLU A 59 2.50 -1.66 -15.06
N SER A 60 1.91 -1.16 -13.98
CA SER A 60 1.95 0.27 -13.65
C SER A 60 3.29 0.68 -13.06
N VAL A 61 3.94 -0.17 -12.25
CA VAL A 61 5.33 0.02 -11.80
C VAL A 61 6.27 0.03 -12.99
N ARG A 62 6.12 -0.91 -13.94
CA ARG A 62 6.86 -0.92 -15.21
C ARG A 62 6.62 0.32 -16.09
N ALA A 63 5.47 0.98 -15.92
CA ALA A 63 5.14 2.24 -16.59
C ALA A 63 5.68 3.47 -15.84
N GLY A 64 6.48 3.29 -14.79
CA GLY A 64 7.14 4.36 -14.05
C GLY A 64 6.31 4.97 -12.94
N ALA A 65 5.32 4.26 -12.39
CA ALA A 65 4.58 4.73 -11.22
C ALA A 65 5.54 5.20 -10.11
N VAL A 66 5.31 6.39 -9.55
CA VAL A 66 6.20 6.97 -8.53
C VAL A 66 5.66 6.86 -7.11
N SER A 67 4.39 6.51 -6.94
CA SER A 67 3.82 6.28 -5.61
C SER A 67 2.76 5.17 -5.58
N VAL A 68 2.65 4.50 -4.44
CA VAL A 68 1.68 3.43 -4.20
C VAL A 68 1.04 3.60 -2.82
N MET A 69 -0.29 3.66 -2.79
CA MET A 69 -1.08 3.69 -1.56
C MET A 69 -1.52 2.27 -1.17
N ILE A 70 -1.32 1.95 0.11
CA ILE A 70 -1.46 0.60 0.66
C ILE A 70 -2.93 0.31 0.99
N ASN A 71 -3.34 -0.96 0.83
CA ASN A 71 -4.64 -1.50 1.22
C ASN A 71 -4.88 -1.37 2.73
N SER A 72 -5.93 -0.65 3.12
CA SER A 72 -6.38 -0.50 4.52
C SER A 72 -6.91 -1.78 5.18
N GLY A 73 -7.23 -2.82 4.41
CA GLY A 73 -7.71 -4.11 4.94
C GLY A 73 -6.56 -5.07 5.24
N GLU A 74 -6.92 -6.33 5.47
CA GLU A 74 -5.98 -7.44 5.54
C GLU A 74 -6.16 -8.39 4.37
N VAL A 75 -5.08 -9.08 4.01
CA VAL A 75 -5.10 -10.20 3.07
C VAL A 75 -4.55 -11.42 3.80
N ASN A 76 -5.36 -12.50 3.84
CA ASN A 76 -5.00 -13.77 4.47
C ASN A 76 -4.52 -13.62 5.94
N GLY A 77 -5.16 -12.72 6.70
CA GLY A 77 -4.83 -12.48 8.12
C GLY A 77 -3.65 -11.54 8.38
N ILE A 78 -3.11 -10.89 7.34
CA ILE A 78 -2.01 -9.92 7.48
C ILE A 78 -2.49 -8.55 7.01
N PRO A 79 -2.55 -7.53 7.89
CA PRO A 79 -2.87 -6.16 7.49
C PRO A 79 -1.93 -5.64 6.41
N GLY A 80 -2.45 -4.93 5.41
CA GLY A 80 -1.64 -4.43 4.29
C GLY A 80 -0.44 -3.61 4.75
N HIS A 81 -0.63 -2.75 5.74
CA HIS A 81 0.39 -1.90 6.34
C HIS A 81 1.41 -2.61 7.23
N ALA A 82 1.31 -3.93 7.42
CA ALA A 82 2.29 -4.77 8.11
C ALA A 82 2.81 -5.93 7.24
N ASN A 83 2.42 -5.98 5.95
CA ASN A 83 2.71 -7.12 5.09
C ASN A 83 4.05 -6.95 4.34
N TYR A 84 5.14 -7.40 4.97
CA TYR A 84 6.50 -7.35 4.39
C TYR A 84 6.62 -8.08 3.05
N HIS A 85 5.95 -9.23 2.90
CA HIS A 85 5.99 -10.02 1.68
C HIS A 85 5.44 -9.24 0.48
N LEU A 86 4.27 -8.61 0.64
CA LEU A 86 3.66 -7.81 -0.43
C LEU A 86 4.44 -6.50 -0.65
N LEU A 87 4.74 -5.76 0.41
CA LEU A 87 5.30 -4.40 0.30
C LEU A 87 6.78 -4.38 -0.06
N THR A 88 7.58 -5.29 0.48
CA THR A 88 9.03 -5.31 0.24
C THR A 88 9.40 -6.37 -0.78
N GLU A 89 9.12 -7.65 -0.53
CA GLU A 89 9.61 -8.73 -1.39
C GLU A 89 8.98 -8.70 -2.79
N ILE A 90 7.68 -8.40 -2.89
CA ILE A 90 7.00 -8.32 -4.19
C ILE A 90 7.15 -6.92 -4.79
N LEU A 91 6.63 -5.87 -4.13
CA LEU A 91 6.58 -4.53 -4.74
C LEU A 91 7.98 -3.93 -4.95
N LYS A 92 8.80 -3.84 -3.89
CA LYS A 92 10.11 -3.17 -3.96
C LYS A 92 11.17 -4.04 -4.62
N GLU A 93 11.25 -5.32 -4.25
CA GLU A 93 12.29 -6.23 -4.73
C GLU A 93 11.92 -6.91 -6.04
N THR A 94 10.77 -7.61 -6.13
CA THR A 94 10.42 -8.34 -7.35
C THR A 94 10.06 -7.39 -8.50
N TYR A 95 9.27 -6.35 -8.24
CA TYR A 95 8.87 -5.38 -9.28
C TYR A 95 9.84 -4.21 -9.43
N GLN A 96 10.91 -4.14 -8.62
CA GLN A 96 11.91 -3.08 -8.67
C GLN A 96 11.26 -1.68 -8.55
N PHE A 97 10.26 -1.54 -7.68
CA PHE A 97 9.61 -0.25 -7.45
C PHE A 97 10.57 0.69 -6.70
N HIS A 98 10.91 1.82 -7.33
CA HIS A 98 11.85 2.83 -6.80
C HIS A 98 11.17 4.13 -6.35
N GLY A 99 9.83 4.18 -6.37
CA GLY A 99 9.07 5.28 -5.81
C GLY A 99 8.93 5.18 -4.30
N PHE A 100 7.88 5.78 -3.74
CA PHE A 100 7.57 5.68 -2.32
C PHE A 100 6.17 5.09 -2.08
N THR A 101 6.03 4.32 -1.02
CA THR A 101 4.73 3.85 -0.54
C THR A 101 4.14 4.86 0.45
N VAL A 102 2.82 5.01 0.42
CA VAL A 102 2.10 5.86 1.37
C VAL A 102 1.00 5.02 2.04
N SER A 103 0.83 5.19 3.35
CA SER A 103 -0.33 4.59 4.02
C SER A 103 -1.62 5.20 3.45
N ASP A 104 -2.71 4.43 3.38
CA ASP A 104 -4.04 5.03 3.39
C ASP A 104 -4.35 5.63 4.79
N TRP A 105 -5.50 6.29 4.90
CA TRP A 105 -5.88 7.19 5.98
C TRP A 105 -5.84 6.52 7.37
N GLU A 106 -4.89 6.98 8.20
CA GLU A 106 -4.69 6.54 9.60
C GLU A 106 -4.39 5.04 9.79
N ASP A 107 -4.09 4.29 8.73
CA ASP A 107 -4.03 2.83 8.86
C ASP A 107 -2.85 2.32 9.69
N ILE A 108 -1.78 3.10 9.87
CA ILE A 108 -0.68 2.68 10.75
C ILE A 108 -1.20 2.48 12.18
N ILE A 109 -1.93 3.44 12.76
CA ILE A 109 -2.46 3.27 14.12
C ILE A 109 -3.54 2.18 14.19
N ARG A 110 -4.18 1.82 13.08
CA ARG A 110 -5.17 0.74 13.04
C ARG A 110 -4.56 -0.65 13.24
N LEU A 111 -3.27 -0.83 13.01
CA LEU A 111 -2.56 -2.04 13.44
C LEU A 111 -2.70 -2.26 14.97
N HIS A 112 -2.73 -1.17 15.74
CA HIS A 112 -2.97 -1.23 17.18
C HIS A 112 -4.46 -1.21 17.54
N THR A 113 -5.26 -0.30 16.96
CA THR A 113 -6.63 -0.05 17.44
C THR A 113 -7.69 -0.97 16.84
N ARG A 114 -7.48 -1.49 15.63
CA ARG A 114 -8.44 -2.31 14.89
C ARG A 114 -7.96 -3.75 14.73
N ASP A 115 -6.76 -3.92 14.19
CA ASP A 115 -6.25 -5.24 13.78
C ASP A 115 -5.59 -6.00 14.94
N GLN A 116 -5.24 -5.29 16.02
CA GLN A 116 -4.65 -5.85 17.23
C GLN A 116 -3.35 -6.66 16.97
N THR A 117 -2.56 -6.24 15.97
CA THR A 117 -1.25 -6.83 15.63
C THR A 117 -0.08 -6.11 16.30
N ALA A 118 -0.32 -4.91 16.84
CA ALA A 118 0.66 -4.13 17.58
C ALA A 118 0.13 -3.74 18.98
N ASP A 119 0.92 -3.99 20.02
CA ASP A 119 0.54 -3.70 21.40
C ASP A 119 0.46 -2.19 21.71
N THR A 120 1.17 -1.37 20.94
CA THR A 120 1.23 0.08 21.11
C THR A 120 1.25 0.79 19.75
N PRO A 121 0.86 2.08 19.67
CA PRO A 121 1.01 2.86 18.44
C PRO A 121 2.45 2.92 17.95
N LYS A 122 3.44 2.97 18.85
CA LYS A 122 4.87 2.93 18.47
C LYS A 122 5.26 1.60 17.82
N GLU A 123 4.76 0.48 18.33
CA GLU A 123 4.98 -0.82 17.69
C GLU A 123 4.31 -0.89 16.32
N ALA A 124 3.13 -0.28 16.16
CA ALA A 124 2.48 -0.17 14.85
C ALA A 124 3.34 0.61 13.84
N VAL A 125 3.94 1.74 14.25
CA VAL A 125 4.91 2.48 13.41
C VAL A 125 6.08 1.59 13.02
N ARG A 126 6.66 0.86 13.98
CA ARG A 126 7.77 -0.05 13.72
C ARG A 126 7.37 -1.11 12.69
N GLN A 127 6.24 -1.78 12.87
CA GLN A 127 5.76 -2.80 11.93
C GLN A 127 5.58 -2.23 10.52
N SER A 128 4.94 -1.07 10.38
CA SER A 128 4.73 -0.45 9.07
C SER A 128 6.02 -0.02 8.37
N VAL A 129 6.91 0.67 9.08
CA VAL A 129 8.20 1.08 8.49
C VAL A 129 9.02 -0.15 8.09
N MET A 130 9.08 -1.18 8.93
CA MET A 130 9.82 -2.41 8.64
C MET A 130 9.19 -3.22 7.51
N ALA A 131 7.86 -3.18 7.35
CA ALA A 131 7.17 -3.84 6.24
C ALA A 131 7.46 -3.15 4.90
N GLY A 132 7.75 -1.84 4.91
CA GLY A 132 8.10 -1.07 3.72
C GLY A 132 7.24 0.16 3.46
N VAL A 133 6.53 0.69 4.47
CA VAL A 133 5.80 1.95 4.38
C VAL A 133 6.75 3.15 4.48
N ASP A 134 6.78 4.02 3.46
CA ASP A 134 7.72 5.15 3.39
C ASP A 134 7.12 6.47 3.91
N MET A 135 5.82 6.68 3.70
CA MET A 135 5.10 7.89 4.10
C MET A 135 3.83 7.56 4.89
N SER A 136 3.66 8.22 6.03
CA SER A 136 2.46 8.07 6.87
C SER A 136 1.43 9.15 6.55
N MET A 137 0.21 8.73 6.22
CA MET A 137 -0.97 9.61 6.11
C MET A 137 -1.70 9.65 7.46
N VAL A 138 -1.12 10.40 8.41
CA VAL A 138 -1.74 10.72 9.70
C VAL A 138 -2.18 12.19 9.68
N PRO A 139 -3.48 12.46 9.59
CA PRO A 139 -3.96 13.82 9.34
C PRO A 139 -4.03 14.70 10.59
N PHE A 140 -3.86 14.14 11.79
CA PHE A 140 -4.18 14.84 13.05
C PHE A 140 -3.14 14.75 14.16
N ASP A 141 -2.25 13.76 14.16
CA ASP A 141 -1.26 13.56 15.23
C ASP A 141 0.15 13.34 14.69
N TYR A 142 1.00 14.36 14.85
CA TYR A 142 2.41 14.31 14.44
C TYR A 142 3.33 13.62 15.47
N SER A 143 2.79 13.17 16.60
CA SER A 143 3.53 12.54 17.71
C SER A 143 3.34 11.03 17.79
N PHE A 144 2.64 10.43 16.83
CA PHE A 144 2.25 9.01 16.84
C PHE A 144 3.42 8.01 17.04
N TYR A 145 4.65 8.38 16.69
CA TYR A 145 5.86 7.57 16.89
C TYR A 145 6.47 7.67 18.30
N ASN A 146 6.04 8.65 19.12
CA ASN A 146 6.50 8.87 20.49
C ASN A 146 5.54 8.26 21.55
N LEU A 147 4.43 7.67 21.14
CA LEU A 147 3.42 7.13 22.05
C LEU A 147 3.94 5.84 22.71
N THR A 148 4.13 5.90 24.03
CA THR A 148 4.52 4.75 24.87
C THR A 148 3.37 3.80 25.11
#